data_AF-A0A970FVH7-F1
#
_entry.id   AF-A0A970FVH7-F1
#
_cell.length_a   1.000
_cell.length_b   1.000
_cell.length_c   1.000
_cell.angle_alpha   90.00
_cell.angle_beta   90.00
_cell.angle_gamma   90.00
#
_symmetry.space_group_name_H-M   'P 1'
#
loop_
_entity.id
_entity.type
_entity.pdbx_description
1 polymer ?
#
loop_
_entity_poly.entity_id
_entity_poly.type
_entity_poly.pdbx_seq_one_letter_code
_entity_poly.pdbx_strand_id
1 'polypeptide(L)' 'MLKVINLEKYDINRYALVLAVAKRARQIANEAEQKSIILTEKPVSLSILDFESGAYKIHIGK' A
#
# COMPACT_ATOMS: atom_id res chain seq x y z
N MET A 1 -8.89 -2.08 14.69
CA MET A 1 -7.48 -2.29 15.07
C MET A 1 -6.60 -1.74 13.96
N LEU A 2 -5.73 -0.77 14.24
CA LEU A 2 -4.70 -0.36 13.28
C LEU A 2 -3.70 -1.54 13.16
N LYS A 3 -3.59 -2.17 12.00
CA LYS A 3 -2.46 -3.05 11.72
C LYS A 3 -1.21 -2.17 11.71
N VAL A 4 -0.44 -2.20 12.78
CA VAL A 4 0.88 -1.57 12.81
C VAL A 4 1.75 -2.38 11.85
N ILE A 5 2.16 -1.76 10.75
CA ILE A 5 3.06 -2.38 9.79
C ILE A 5 4.37 -2.65 10.53
N ASN A 6 4.78 -3.92 10.63
CA ASN A 6 6.07 -4.23 11.22
C ASN A 6 7.17 -3.86 10.21
N LEU A 7 7.82 -2.74 10.50
CA LEU A 7 8.83 -2.10 9.66
C LEU A 7 10.15 -2.88 9.64
N GLU A 8 10.42 -3.71 10.65
CA GLU A 8 11.68 -4.46 10.76
C GLU A 8 11.82 -5.53 9.67
N LYS A 9 10.70 -5.95 9.07
CA LYS A 9 10.69 -6.88 7.94
C LYS A 9 11.25 -6.27 6.65
N TYR A 10 11.41 -4.96 6.60
CA TYR A 10 11.71 -4.23 5.38
C TYR A 10 13.02 -3.44 5.55
N ASP A 11 14.08 -3.86 4.85
CA ASP A 11 15.37 -3.14 4.81
C ASP A 11 15.29 -1.89 3.89
N ILE A 12 14.30 -1.04 4.16
CA ILE A 12 14.03 0.19 3.40
C ILE A 12 13.73 1.35 4.34
N ASN A 13 14.09 2.54 3.89
CA ASN A 13 13.80 3.78 4.61
C ASN A 13 12.29 3.89 4.93
N ARG A 14 11.96 4.16 6.20
CA ARG A 14 10.58 4.34 6.69
C ARG A 14 9.76 5.33 5.86
N TYR A 15 10.38 6.42 5.40
CA TYR A 15 9.71 7.39 4.54
C TYR A 15 9.37 6.80 3.16
N ALA A 16 10.26 5.99 2.59
CA ALA A 16 10.03 5.33 1.31
C ALA A 16 8.87 4.33 1.41
N LEU A 17 8.78 3.59 2.52
CA LEU A 17 7.65 2.69 2.77
C LEU A 17 6.32 3.45 2.89
N VAL A 18 6.26 4.50 3.72
CA VAL A 18 5.04 5.31 3.87
C VAL A 18 4.60 5.89 2.53
N LEU A 19 5.56 6.40 1.75
CA LEU A 19 5.27 6.94 0.43
C LEU A 19 4.75 5.88 -0.54
N ALA A 20 5.33 4.68 -0.54
CA ALA A 20 4.88 3.57 -1.38
C ALA A 20 3.46 3.12 -1.03
N VAL A 21 3.17 2.93 0.27
CA VAL A 21 1.83 2.56 0.77
C VAL A 21 0.80 3.62 0.37
N ALA A 22 1.11 4.90 0.56
CA ALA A 22 0.22 6.00 0.22
C ALA A 22 -0.04 6.10 -1.29
N LYS A 23 1.00 5.95 -2.12
CA LYS A 23 0.87 5.93 -3.59
C LYS A 23 -0.03 4.79 -4.04
N ARG A 24 0.20 3.58 -3.55
CA ARG A 24 -0.60 2.41 -3.92
C ARG A 24 -2.05 2.51 -3.43
N ALA A 25 -2.27 3.04 -2.22
CA ALA A 25 -3.62 3.28 -1.72
C ALA A 25 -4.42 4.25 -2.60
N ARG A 26 -3.77 5.31 -3.12
CA ARG A 26 -4.40 6.25 -4.07
C ARG A 26 -4.73 5.56 -5.40
N GLN A 27 -3.83 4.71 -5.91
CA GLN A 27 -4.11 3.93 -7.13
C GLN A 27 -5.34 3.02 -6.95
N ILE A 28 -5.42 2.29 -5.84
CA ILE A 28 -6.57 1.43 -5.53
C ILE A 28 -7.87 2.23 -5.48
N ALA A 29 -7.87 3.39 -4.82
CA ALA A 29 -9.05 4.25 -4.75
C ALA A 29 -9.47 4.75 -6.14
N ASN A 30 -8.51 5.26 -6.93
CA ASN A 30 -8.77 5.76 -8.27
C ASN A 30 -9.27 4.67 -9.23
N GLU A 31 -8.69 3.47 -9.17
CA GLU A 31 -9.12 2.33 -9.99
C GLU A 31 -10.54 1.89 -9.64
N ALA A 32 -10.88 1.88 -8.35
CA ALA A 32 -12.23 1.54 -7.90
C ALA A 32 -13.26 2.59 -8.35
N GLU A 33 -12.92 3.87 -8.24
CA GLU A 33 -13.76 4.98 -8.73
C GLU A 33 -13.98 4.88 -10.24
N GLN A 34 -12.92 4.70 -11.03
CA GLN A 34 -13.01 4.56 -12.50
C GLN A 34 -13.85 3.37 -12.94
N LYS A 35 -13.90 2.30 -12.13
CA LYS A 35 -14.66 1.08 -12.40
C LYS A 35 -16.03 1.07 -11.72
N SER A 36 -16.41 2.14 -11.03
CA SER A 36 -17.63 2.22 -10.20
C SER A 36 -17.76 1.07 -9.18
N ILE A 37 -16.63 0.61 -8.64
CA ILE A 37 -16.55 -0.45 -7.63
C ILE A 37 -16.61 0.18 -6.24
N ILE A 38 -17.55 -0.26 -5.41
CA ILE A 38 -17.60 0.12 -4.00
C ILE A 38 -16.57 -0.71 -3.23
N LEU A 39 -15.56 -0.04 -2.65
CA LEU A 39 -14.59 -0.69 -1.78
C LEU A 39 -15.19 -0.92 -0.39
N THR A 40 -15.17 -2.18 0.04
CA THR A 40 -15.57 -2.58 1.41
C THR A 40 -14.42 -2.44 2.42
N GLU A 41 -13.18 -2.48 1.93
CA GLU A 41 -11.96 -2.30 2.72
C GLU A 41 -11.29 -0.96 2.41
N LYS A 42 -10.60 -0.39 3.40
CA LYS A 42 -9.89 0.87 3.21
C LYS A 42 -8.75 0.68 2.19
N PRO A 43 -8.55 1.60 1.23
CA PRO A 43 -7.47 1.50 0.25
C PRO A 43 -6.07 1.34 0.86
N VAL A 44 -5.84 1.96 2.03
CA VAL A 44 -4.58 1.81 2.78
C VAL A 44 -4.41 0.39 3.32
N SER A 45 -5.47 -0.25 3.81
CA SER A 45 -5.42 -1.65 4.26
C SER A 45 -5.09 -2.59 3.09
N LEU A 46 -5.74 -2.39 1.95
CA LEU A 46 -5.50 -3.16 0.73
C LEU A 46 -4.06 -2.97 0.21
N SER A 47 -3.58 -1.72 0.21
CA SER A 47 -2.19 -1.40 -0.12
C SER A 47 -1.18 -2.13 0.78
N ILE A 48 -1.43 -2.20 2.09
CA ILE A 48 -0.57 -2.97 3.01
C ILE A 48 -0.57 -4.45 2.66
N LEU A 49 -1.73 -5.05 2.38
CA LEU A 49 -1.83 -6.45 1.99
C LEU A 49 -1.10 -6.75 0.66
N ASP A 50 -1.17 -5.82 -0.29
CA ASP A 50 -0.44 -5.89 -1.56
C ASP A 50 1.08 -6.00 -1.34
N PHE A 51 1.64 -5.28 -0.37
CA PHE A 51 3.06 -5.39 0.00
C PHE A 51 3.36 -6.60 0.89
N GLU A 52 2.50 -6.92 1.87
CA GLU A 52 2.66 -8.09 2.76
C GLU A 52 2.63 -9.42 1.99
N SER A 53 1.81 -9.51 0.94
CA SER A 53 1.70 -10.69 0.07
C SER A 53 2.82 -10.80 -0.97
N GLY A 54 3.60 -9.72 -1.16
CA GLY A 54 4.62 -9.65 -2.21
C GLY A 54 4.06 -9.40 -3.61
N ALA A 55 2.75 -9.16 -3.77
CA ALA A 55 2.13 -8.76 -5.03
C ALA A 55 2.68 -7.43 -5.55
N TYR A 56 3.08 -6.55 -4.63
CA TYR A 56 3.77 -5.29 -4.93
C TYR A 56 5.12 -5.25 -4.24
N LYS A 57 6.09 -4.65 -4.94
CA LYS A 57 7.45 -4.44 -4.43
C LYS A 57 7.81 -2.96 -4.50
N ILE A 58 8.55 -2.50 -3.50
CA ILE A 58 9.04 -1.13 -3.45
C ILE A 58 10.35 -1.08 -4.23
N HIS A 59 10.41 -0.25 -5.26
CA HIS A 59 11.64 0.02 -6.00
C HIS A 59 12.05 1.47 -5.73
N ILE A 60 13.26 1.65 -5.22
CA ILE A 60 13.85 2.97 -5.01
C ILE A 60 14.84 3.18 -6.17
N GLY A 61 14.43 4.00 -7.14
CA GLY A 61 15.34 4.44 -8.20
C GLY A 61 16.47 5.26 -7.60
N LYS A 62 17.70 5.00 -8.02
CA LYS A 62 18.84 5.90 -7.80
C LYS A 62 18.81 7.02 -8.83
#